data_AF-A0A7V1D6H6-F1
#
_entry.id   AF-A0A7V1D6H6-F1
#
_cell.length_a   1.000
_cell.length_b   1.000
_cell.length_c   1.000
_cell.angle_alpha   90.00
_cell.angle_beta   90.00
_cell.angle_gamma   90.00
#
_symmetry.space_group_name_H-M   'P 1'
#
loop_
_entity.id
_entity.type
_entity.pdbx_description
1 polymer ?
#
loop_
_entity_poly.entity_id
_entity_poly.type
_entity_poly.pdbx_seq_one_letter_code
_entity_poly.pdbx_strand_id
1 'polypeptide(L)'
;MNEYLPGLAGVPATKSYISDIDGEKGILFYRGYAIEDLAKHSTFEETILLLMNGQLPTSQQLENFTSEIQSNRALKYHIIDLMKTLPESADPMLMLQTGVSSLGMFYEGSECLTGSDVCNDLNYINSATVKVIARMGTMVSAWKHISYGYDPIAPRYDLSYAENFLYMLNGRDPDPLLARILDVCLILHAEHTINASTFSVLVNGSTLSSPYSVISSAIGCLSGPLHGGANAKVLNMLEEIGKPENAGRYVDQQLAEKNKIWGMGHREYKTKDPRAKILQGLIKELLEARGGDVDPLFEVAEALEKACEERLGEKGIYANVDFYSGLLYKEMGIPEKQFTALFAIARSAGWMAHWREQLKDNRIFRPTQIYLGEEPRQYKLMNAR
;
A
#
# COMPACT_ATOMS: atom_id res chain seq x y z
N MET A 1 16.07 -9.40 -32.65
CA MET A 1 14.89 -8.53 -32.61
C MET A 1 14.40 -8.51 -31.18
N ASN A 2 14.23 -7.33 -30.58
CA ASN A 2 13.61 -7.24 -29.27
C ASN A 2 12.12 -7.54 -29.43
N GLU A 3 11.66 -8.63 -28.83
CA GLU A 3 10.25 -8.96 -28.77
C GLU A 3 9.52 -7.92 -27.91
N TYR A 4 8.36 -7.45 -28.36
CA TYR A 4 7.50 -6.58 -27.55
C TYR A 4 6.74 -7.43 -26.54
N LEU A 5 6.95 -7.16 -25.25
CA LEU A 5 6.29 -7.83 -24.13
C LEU A 5 5.34 -6.84 -23.43
N PRO A 6 4.02 -6.89 -23.72
CA PRO A 6 3.05 -5.98 -23.15
C PRO A 6 3.07 -5.98 -21.62
N GLY A 7 3.07 -4.79 -21.02
CA GLY A 7 3.03 -4.61 -19.56
C GLY A 7 4.24 -5.16 -18.80
N LEU A 8 5.34 -5.49 -19.49
CA LEU A 8 6.54 -6.11 -18.91
C LEU A 8 6.25 -7.46 -18.22
N ALA A 9 5.20 -8.16 -18.65
CA ALA A 9 4.84 -9.47 -18.08
C ALA A 9 5.99 -10.48 -18.29
N GLY A 10 6.48 -11.05 -17.18
CA GLY A 10 7.60 -12.00 -17.20
C GLY A 10 8.99 -11.36 -17.40
N VAL A 11 9.08 -10.02 -17.43
CA VAL A 11 10.36 -9.31 -17.58
C VAL A 11 10.90 -8.93 -16.20
N PRO A 12 12.06 -9.45 -15.77
CA PRO A 12 12.71 -8.99 -14.54
C PRO A 12 13.24 -7.56 -14.73
N ALA A 13 12.57 -6.58 -14.13
CA ALA A 13 12.92 -5.17 -14.25
C ALA A 13 14.12 -4.74 -13.40
N THR A 14 14.42 -5.48 -12.32
CA THR A 14 15.59 -5.25 -11.45
C THR A 14 15.92 -6.54 -10.69
N LYS A 15 17.04 -6.53 -9.96
CA LYS A 15 17.39 -7.53 -8.94
C LYS A 15 17.08 -6.93 -7.57
N SER A 16 16.46 -7.70 -6.68
CA SER A 16 16.11 -7.22 -5.35
C SER A 16 16.33 -8.30 -4.30
N TYR A 17 16.69 -7.86 -3.10
CA TYR A 17 16.83 -8.72 -1.92
C TYR A 17 15.71 -8.47 -0.90
N ILE A 18 14.67 -7.71 -1.24
CA ILE A 18 13.68 -7.18 -0.29
C ILE A 18 12.58 -8.19 0.02
N SER A 19 11.94 -8.74 -1.01
CA SER A 19 10.82 -9.66 -0.87
C SER A 19 10.85 -10.73 -1.95
N ASP A 20 10.34 -11.92 -1.62
CA ASP A 20 10.19 -13.04 -2.55
C ASP A 20 8.84 -13.74 -2.32
N ILE A 21 8.31 -14.38 -3.38
CA ILE A 21 6.99 -15.02 -3.38
C ILE A 21 7.09 -16.41 -4.00
N ASP A 22 6.66 -17.43 -3.26
CA ASP A 22 6.34 -18.75 -3.82
C ASP A 22 4.82 -18.81 -4.04
N GLY A 23 4.41 -18.44 -5.25
CA GLY A 23 3.00 -18.31 -5.65
C GLY A 23 2.22 -19.63 -5.66
N GLU A 24 2.92 -20.74 -5.87
CA GLU A 24 2.35 -22.09 -5.90
C GLU A 24 2.14 -22.63 -4.48
N LYS A 25 3.02 -22.29 -3.54
CA LYS A 25 2.87 -22.69 -2.14
C LYS A 25 2.16 -21.65 -1.26
N GLY A 26 1.89 -20.46 -1.79
CA GLY A 26 1.27 -19.38 -1.04
C GLY A 26 2.18 -18.83 0.05
N ILE A 27 3.47 -18.62 -0.26
CA ILE A 27 4.46 -18.12 0.71
C ILE A 27 4.90 -16.71 0.29
N LEU A 28 5.04 -15.82 1.28
CA LEU A 28 5.61 -14.49 1.13
C LEU A 28 6.75 -14.31 2.12
N PHE A 29 7.91 -13.88 1.61
CA PHE A 29 9.06 -13.55 2.42
C PHE A 29 9.37 -12.07 2.38
N TYR A 30 9.71 -11.49 3.53
CA TYR A 30 10.43 -10.21 3.65
C TYR A 30 11.82 -10.49 4.18
N ARG A 31 12.86 -10.16 3.39
CA ARG A 31 14.27 -10.43 3.72
C ARG A 31 14.53 -11.88 4.17
N GLY A 32 13.76 -12.83 3.65
CA GLY A 32 13.86 -14.26 3.98
C GLY A 32 13.02 -14.72 5.19
N TYR A 33 12.34 -13.82 5.91
CA TYR A 33 11.42 -14.17 6.99
C TYR A 33 10.00 -14.34 6.45
N ALA A 34 9.33 -15.43 6.86
CA ALA A 34 7.96 -15.69 6.44
C ALA A 34 7.02 -14.60 6.98
N ILE A 35 6.04 -14.19 6.17
CA ILE A 35 5.12 -13.12 6.54
C ILE A 35 4.30 -13.49 7.79
N GLU A 36 4.01 -14.78 7.99
CA GLU A 36 3.33 -15.32 9.16
C GLU A 36 4.11 -15.07 10.45
N ASP A 37 5.43 -15.23 10.42
CA ASP A 37 6.29 -14.99 11.59
C ASP A 37 6.34 -13.51 11.93
N LEU A 38 6.46 -12.65 10.92
CA LEU A 38 6.44 -11.20 11.10
C LEU A 38 5.08 -10.72 11.62
N ALA A 39 3.98 -11.21 11.04
CA ALA A 39 2.63 -10.88 11.50
C ALA A 39 2.39 -11.32 12.95
N LYS A 40 3.01 -12.42 13.39
CA LYS A 40 2.83 -12.93 14.76
C LYS A 40 3.73 -12.23 15.79
N HIS A 41 4.98 -11.95 15.41
CA HIS A 41 6.03 -11.59 16.38
C HIS A 41 6.60 -10.18 16.21
N SER A 42 6.40 -9.55 15.05
CA SER A 42 6.97 -8.24 14.71
C SER A 42 5.98 -7.10 14.93
N THR A 43 6.50 -5.89 14.80
CA THR A 43 5.75 -4.62 14.74
C THR A 43 5.98 -3.95 13.39
N PHE A 44 5.12 -2.99 13.03
CA PHE A 44 5.32 -2.25 11.78
C PHE A 44 6.65 -1.50 11.77
N GLU A 45 7.06 -0.89 12.88
CA GLU A 45 8.36 -0.21 13.02
C GLU A 45 9.55 -1.17 12.82
N GLU A 46 9.50 -2.36 13.42
CA GLU A 46 10.53 -3.38 13.23
C GLU A 46 10.57 -3.88 11.78
N THR A 47 9.39 -4.09 11.18
CA THR A 47 9.28 -4.50 9.77
C THR A 47 9.85 -3.45 8.83
N ILE A 48 9.62 -2.16 9.07
CA ILE A 48 10.24 -1.08 8.29
C ILE A 48 11.76 -1.18 8.37
N LEU A 49 12.33 -1.29 9.58
CA LEU A 49 13.78 -1.41 9.74
C LEU A 49 14.35 -2.65 9.07
N LEU A 50 13.67 -3.79 9.18
CA LEU A 50 14.02 -5.02 8.49
C LEU A 50 14.10 -4.79 6.97
N LEU A 51 13.07 -4.20 6.38
CA LEU A 51 13.02 -3.93 4.95
C LEU A 51 14.14 -2.97 4.53
N MET A 52 14.44 -1.94 5.32
CA MET A 52 15.49 -0.95 5.01
C MET A 52 16.91 -1.51 5.13
N ASN A 53 17.18 -2.27 6.19
CA ASN A 53 18.54 -2.66 6.57
C ASN A 53 18.90 -4.09 6.14
N GLY A 54 17.90 -4.92 5.83
CA GLY A 54 18.07 -6.30 5.41
C GLY A 54 18.27 -7.31 6.53
N GLN A 55 18.23 -6.87 7.79
CA GLN A 55 18.36 -7.70 8.99
C GLN A 55 17.44 -7.16 10.09
N LEU A 56 17.00 -8.04 10.99
CA LEU A 56 16.22 -7.63 12.17
C LEU A 56 17.05 -6.68 13.05
N PRO A 57 16.45 -5.60 13.57
CA PRO A 57 17.15 -4.66 14.44
C PRO A 57 17.38 -5.26 15.83
N THR A 58 18.41 -4.78 16.50
CA THR A 58 18.54 -4.91 17.96
C THR A 58 17.51 -4.03 18.66
N SER A 59 17.21 -4.31 19.94
CA SER A 59 16.27 -3.50 20.74
C SER A 59 16.64 -2.01 20.73
N GLN A 60 17.92 -1.67 20.87
CA GLN A 60 18.38 -0.28 20.81
C GLN A 60 18.15 0.37 19.45
N GLN A 61 18.35 -0.36 18.35
CA GLN A 61 18.11 0.15 17.00
C GLN A 61 16.62 0.41 16.76
N LEU A 62 15.76 -0.48 17.26
CA LEU A 62 14.31 -0.34 17.16
C LEU A 62 13.80 0.84 18.00
N GLU A 63 14.27 0.99 19.24
CA GLU A 63 13.92 2.11 20.12
C GLU A 63 14.31 3.46 19.52
N ASN A 64 15.52 3.56 18.97
CA ASN A 64 16.00 4.78 18.32
C ASN A 64 15.13 5.14 17.10
N PHE A 65 14.87 4.16 16.23
CA PHE A 65 14.03 4.38 15.05
C PHE A 65 12.59 4.74 15.40
N THR A 66 12.01 4.08 16.41
CA THR A 66 10.67 4.39 16.90
C THR A 66 10.60 5.84 17.39
N SER A 67 11.62 6.29 18.12
CA SER A 67 11.74 7.67 18.58
C SER A 67 11.88 8.67 17.42
N GLU A 68 12.63 8.31 16.37
CA GLU A 68 12.75 9.11 15.14
C GLU A 68 11.43 9.24 14.41
N ILE A 69 10.68 8.14 14.25
CA ILE A 69 9.34 8.14 13.66
C ILE A 69 8.41 9.02 14.49
N GLN A 70 8.34 8.81 15.81
CA GLN A 70 7.49 9.57 16.73
C GLN A 70 7.76 11.07 16.60
N SER A 71 9.01 11.51 16.76
CA SER A 71 9.40 12.92 16.69
C SER A 71 9.16 13.58 15.32
N ASN A 72 8.94 12.79 14.26
CA ASN A 72 8.69 13.28 12.90
C ASN A 72 7.23 13.23 12.46
N ARG A 73 6.28 12.85 13.32
CA ARG A 73 4.85 12.73 12.94
C ARG A 73 4.18 14.06 12.58
N ALA A 74 4.61 15.16 13.20
CA ALA A 74 3.97 16.45 13.02
C ALA A 74 4.15 17.01 11.59
N LEU A 75 3.08 17.60 11.08
CA LEU A 75 3.07 18.38 9.85
C LEU A 75 3.26 19.87 10.17
N LYS A 76 4.04 20.58 9.34
CA LYS A 76 4.07 22.05 9.38
C LYS A 76 2.67 22.58 9.10
N TYR A 77 2.29 23.67 9.77
CA TYR A 77 0.95 24.25 9.65
C TYR A 77 0.57 24.58 8.19
N HIS A 78 1.51 25.07 7.37
CA HIS A 78 1.28 25.31 5.95
C HIS A 78 0.89 24.08 5.13
N ILE A 79 1.30 22.87 5.54
CA ILE A 79 0.86 21.63 4.89
C ILE A 79 -0.60 21.33 5.26
N ILE A 80 -0.97 21.54 6.53
CA ILE A 80 -2.36 21.42 6.97
C ILE A 80 -3.23 22.46 6.26
N ASP A 81 -2.77 23.70 6.14
CA ASP A 81 -3.48 24.76 5.42
C ASP A 81 -3.66 24.41 3.95
N LEU A 82 -2.61 23.90 3.29
CA LEU A 82 -2.71 23.38 1.92
C LEU A 82 -3.81 22.33 1.82
N MET A 83 -3.85 21.35 2.72
CA MET A 83 -4.91 20.33 2.75
C MET A 83 -6.29 20.95 2.93
N LYS A 84 -6.44 21.95 3.82
CA LYS A 84 -7.71 22.67 4.05
C LYS A 84 -8.20 23.47 2.84
N THR A 85 -7.33 23.81 1.88
CA THR A 85 -7.76 24.48 0.64
C THR A 85 -8.28 23.52 -0.43
N LEU A 86 -8.10 22.21 -0.26
CA LEU A 86 -8.58 21.22 -1.22
C LEU A 86 -10.11 21.02 -1.07
N PRO A 87 -10.82 20.65 -2.16
CA PRO A 87 -12.24 20.32 -2.05
C PRO A 87 -12.48 19.15 -1.09
N GLU A 88 -13.46 19.25 -0.21
CA GLU A 88 -13.85 18.18 0.74
C GLU A 88 -14.17 16.85 0.01
N SER A 89 -14.66 16.92 -1.23
CA SER A 89 -14.97 15.78 -2.08
C SER A 89 -13.74 15.17 -2.78
N ALA A 90 -12.53 15.72 -2.58
CA ALA A 90 -11.33 15.22 -3.26
C ALA A 90 -11.01 13.79 -2.84
N ASP A 91 -10.53 13.01 -3.80
CA ASP A 91 -10.10 11.63 -3.57
C ASP A 91 -8.94 11.61 -2.54
N PRO A 92 -9.01 10.80 -1.46
CA PRO A 92 -7.95 10.73 -0.47
C PRO A 92 -6.57 10.38 -1.02
N MET A 93 -6.49 9.62 -2.13
CA MET A 93 -5.22 9.33 -2.79
C MET A 93 -4.64 10.54 -3.53
N LEU A 94 -5.48 11.35 -4.17
CA LEU A 94 -5.03 12.61 -4.79
C LEU A 94 -4.55 13.59 -3.73
N MET A 95 -5.29 13.71 -2.62
CA MET A 95 -4.84 14.51 -1.47
C MET A 95 -3.49 14.01 -0.96
N LEU A 96 -3.35 12.70 -0.73
CA LEU A 96 -2.11 12.12 -0.20
C LEU A 96 -0.94 12.34 -1.18
N GLN A 97 -1.18 12.20 -2.49
CA GLN A 97 -0.20 12.48 -3.52
C GLN A 97 0.28 13.94 -3.46
N THR A 98 -0.66 14.89 -3.39
CA THR A 98 -0.35 16.33 -3.27
C THR A 98 0.40 16.62 -1.96
N GLY A 99 -0.07 16.09 -0.84
CA GLY A 99 0.54 16.26 0.48
C GLY A 99 1.98 15.76 0.51
N VAL A 100 2.23 14.53 0.03
CA VAL A 100 3.57 13.96 -0.01
C VAL A 100 4.48 14.71 -0.98
N SER A 101 3.99 15.06 -2.18
CA SER A 101 4.75 15.90 -3.13
C SER A 101 5.18 17.23 -2.50
N SER A 102 4.31 17.83 -1.69
CA SER A 102 4.60 19.11 -1.03
C SER A 102 5.72 19.04 0.01
N LEU A 103 6.00 17.86 0.60
CA LEU A 103 7.02 17.69 1.63
C LEU A 103 8.39 18.18 1.16
N GLY A 104 8.71 18.03 -0.14
CA GLY A 104 9.97 18.50 -0.71
C GLY A 104 10.18 20.01 -0.61
N MET A 105 9.12 20.81 -0.62
CA MET A 105 9.19 22.27 -0.47
C MET A 105 9.32 22.72 0.99
N PHE A 106 8.93 21.84 1.94
CA PHE A 106 8.89 22.18 3.36
C PHE A 106 10.06 21.59 4.15
N TYR A 107 10.66 20.51 3.67
CA TYR A 107 11.69 19.76 4.37
C TYR A 107 12.93 19.57 3.49
N GLU A 108 13.37 20.67 2.88
CA GLU A 108 14.66 20.81 2.20
C GLU A 108 15.83 20.53 3.16
N GLY A 109 16.92 19.99 2.64
CA GLY A 109 18.19 19.89 3.37
C GLY A 109 18.97 18.60 3.16
N SER A 110 20.28 18.75 2.98
CA SER A 110 21.28 17.68 2.78
C SER A 110 21.04 16.84 1.53
N GLU A 111 20.46 17.42 0.46
CA GLU A 111 20.30 16.69 -0.79
C GLU A 111 21.66 16.23 -1.35
N CYS A 112 21.85 14.92 -1.39
CA CYS A 112 22.94 14.27 -2.12
C CYS A 112 22.57 13.96 -3.58
N LEU A 113 21.29 14.12 -3.95
CA LEU A 113 20.74 13.81 -5.27
C LEU A 113 20.74 15.05 -6.18
N THR A 114 21.91 15.63 -6.40
CA THR A 114 22.08 16.89 -7.17
C THR A 114 22.76 16.69 -8.53
N GLY A 115 23.13 15.45 -8.86
CA GLY A 115 23.86 15.09 -10.07
C GLY A 115 23.89 13.59 -10.27
N SER A 116 24.75 13.09 -11.16
CA SER A 116 24.87 11.66 -11.47
C SER A 116 25.68 10.85 -10.46
N ASP A 117 26.28 11.51 -9.47
CA ASP A 117 27.11 10.84 -8.47
C ASP A 117 26.27 9.97 -7.53
N VAL A 118 26.88 8.87 -7.07
CA VAL A 118 26.21 7.95 -6.13
C VAL A 118 26.01 8.67 -4.80
N CYS A 119 24.75 8.81 -4.38
CA CYS A 119 24.45 9.26 -3.03
C CYS A 119 24.76 8.16 -2.01
N ASN A 120 25.80 8.38 -1.21
CA ASN A 120 26.17 7.51 -0.08
C ASN A 120 25.83 8.12 1.28
N ASP A 121 25.13 9.25 1.31
CA ASP A 121 24.71 9.90 2.55
C ASP A 121 23.52 9.13 3.17
N LEU A 122 23.85 8.20 4.07
CA LEU A 122 22.87 7.43 4.82
C LEU A 122 22.01 8.31 5.73
N ASN A 123 22.51 9.44 6.22
CA ASN A 123 21.71 10.35 7.05
C ASN A 123 20.60 11.00 6.22
N TYR A 124 20.93 11.45 5.00
CA TYR A 124 19.92 11.96 4.07
C TYR A 124 18.86 10.90 3.75
N ILE A 125 19.29 9.69 3.35
CA ILE A 125 18.39 8.59 2.98
C ILE A 125 17.49 8.19 4.15
N ASN A 126 18.05 8.02 5.35
CA ASN A 126 17.30 7.66 6.55
C ASN A 126 16.34 8.79 6.95
N SER A 127 16.79 10.04 6.90
CA SER A 127 15.95 11.20 7.22
C SER A 127 14.76 11.31 6.27
N ALA A 128 14.97 11.15 4.95
CA ALA A 128 13.89 11.14 3.98
C ALA A 128 12.89 9.99 4.24
N THR A 129 13.41 8.78 4.53
CA THR A 129 12.60 7.59 4.88
C THR A 129 11.70 7.86 6.08
N VAL A 130 12.29 8.31 7.20
CA VAL A 130 11.55 8.65 8.41
C VAL A 130 10.52 9.74 8.13
N LYS A 131 10.90 10.79 7.39
CA LYS A 131 10.02 11.94 7.15
C LYS A 131 8.79 11.57 6.32
N VAL A 132 8.93 10.72 5.32
CA VAL A 132 7.81 10.20 4.51
C VAL A 132 6.92 9.33 5.37
N ILE A 133 7.46 8.25 5.94
CA ILE A 133 6.67 7.21 6.63
C ILE A 133 5.94 7.81 7.84
N ALA A 134 6.62 8.61 8.66
CA ALA A 134 6.03 9.21 9.86
C ALA A 134 4.85 10.16 9.56
N ARG A 135 4.86 10.82 8.39
CA ARG A 135 3.90 11.89 8.06
C ARG A 135 2.72 11.41 7.22
N MET A 136 2.83 10.29 6.51
CA MET A 136 1.71 9.75 5.74
C MET A 136 0.52 9.40 6.63
N GLY A 137 0.74 8.76 7.79
CA GLY A 137 -0.33 8.50 8.77
C GLY A 137 -1.03 9.76 9.26
N THR A 138 -0.26 10.82 9.54
CA THR A 138 -0.80 12.13 9.94
C THR A 138 -1.61 12.78 8.81
N MET A 139 -1.14 12.72 7.56
CA MET A 139 -1.89 13.26 6.41
C MET A 139 -3.23 12.55 6.19
N VAL A 140 -3.23 11.22 6.24
CA VAL A 140 -4.44 10.41 6.00
C VAL A 140 -5.48 10.62 7.09
N SER A 141 -5.07 10.55 8.36
CA SER A 141 -5.95 10.82 9.51
C SER A 141 -6.42 12.27 9.56
N ALA A 142 -5.56 13.25 9.27
CA ALA A 142 -5.95 14.65 9.19
C ALA A 142 -6.98 14.89 8.07
N TRP A 143 -6.80 14.26 6.91
CA TRP A 143 -7.76 14.38 5.81
C TRP A 143 -9.13 13.84 6.16
N LYS A 144 -9.22 12.79 7.00
CA LYS A 144 -10.51 12.30 7.50
C LYS A 144 -11.29 13.42 8.18
N HIS A 145 -10.64 14.24 9.01
CA HIS A 145 -11.32 15.32 9.72
C HIS A 145 -11.56 16.53 8.83
N ILE A 146 -10.56 16.93 8.05
CA ILE A 146 -10.64 18.08 7.15
C ILE A 146 -11.75 17.92 6.12
N SER A 147 -11.90 16.73 5.51
CA SER A 147 -12.96 16.48 4.52
C SER A 147 -14.38 16.46 5.09
N TYR A 148 -14.52 16.43 6.42
CA TYR A 148 -15.80 16.61 7.13
C TYR A 148 -15.93 18.01 7.75
N GLY A 149 -14.99 18.94 7.47
CA GLY A 149 -15.02 20.30 7.99
C GLY A 149 -14.51 20.47 9.42
N TYR A 150 -13.81 19.48 9.97
CA TYR A 150 -13.24 19.52 11.32
C TYR A 150 -11.73 19.78 11.31
N ASP A 151 -11.21 20.33 12.40
CA ASP A 151 -9.77 20.42 12.62
C ASP A 151 -9.15 19.03 12.84
N PRO A 152 -7.94 18.78 12.30
CA PRO A 152 -7.26 17.51 12.49
C PRO A 152 -6.76 17.34 13.92
N ILE A 153 -6.71 16.09 14.36
CA ILE A 153 -6.20 15.72 15.69
C ILE A 153 -4.67 15.61 15.63
N ALA A 154 -3.98 16.31 16.52
CA ALA A 154 -2.52 16.29 16.57
C ALA A 154 -1.97 14.91 16.94
N PRO A 155 -0.82 14.48 16.38
CA PRO A 155 -0.20 13.20 16.74
C PRO A 155 0.25 13.18 18.20
N ARG A 156 0.21 11.99 18.78
CA ARG A 156 0.84 11.65 20.05
C ARG A 156 2.22 11.04 19.80
N TYR A 157 3.11 11.25 20.76
CA TYR A 157 4.53 10.83 20.66
C TYR A 157 4.86 9.61 21.53
N ASP A 158 3.92 9.19 22.38
CA ASP A 158 4.05 8.07 23.32
C ASP A 158 3.42 6.77 22.81
N LEU A 159 2.76 6.82 21.65
CA LEU A 159 2.07 5.68 21.02
C LEU A 159 2.92 5.06 19.90
N SER A 160 2.73 3.77 19.63
CA SER A 160 3.21 3.11 18.40
C SER A 160 2.58 3.73 17.14
N TYR A 161 3.04 3.35 15.95
CA TYR A 161 2.51 3.86 14.69
C TYR A 161 1.01 3.57 14.54
N ALA A 162 0.61 2.31 14.75
CA ALA A 162 -0.78 1.87 14.62
C ALA A 162 -1.70 2.52 15.67
N GLU A 163 -1.28 2.55 16.93
CA GLU A 163 -2.01 3.22 18.01
C GLU A 163 -2.20 4.71 17.73
N ASN A 164 -1.14 5.40 17.32
CA ASN A 164 -1.22 6.82 16.99
C ASN A 164 -2.14 7.09 15.80
N PHE A 165 -2.12 6.23 14.77
CA PHE A 165 -3.02 6.37 13.63
C PHE A 165 -4.49 6.27 14.07
N LEU A 166 -4.85 5.24 14.83
CA LEU A 166 -6.23 5.08 15.34
C LEU A 166 -6.63 6.21 16.28
N TYR A 167 -5.71 6.67 17.14
CA TYR A 167 -5.93 7.82 18.01
C TYR A 167 -6.24 9.09 17.19
N MET A 168 -5.42 9.42 16.19
CA MET A 168 -5.65 10.61 15.35
C MET A 168 -6.95 10.48 14.54
N LEU A 169 -7.28 9.27 14.08
CA LEU A 169 -8.50 9.02 13.31
C LEU A 169 -9.79 9.21 14.14
N ASN A 170 -9.79 8.67 15.37
CA ASN A 170 -10.98 8.52 16.19
C ASN A 170 -11.09 9.53 17.33
N GLY A 171 -10.00 10.19 17.71
CA GLY A 171 -9.96 11.19 18.79
C GLY A 171 -10.12 10.63 20.20
N ARG A 172 -9.83 9.34 20.38
CA ARG A 172 -9.85 8.63 21.67
C ARG A 172 -8.72 7.62 21.72
N ASP A 173 -8.37 7.18 22.92
CA ASP A 173 -7.38 6.11 23.08
C ASP A 173 -7.79 4.87 22.28
N PRO A 174 -6.86 4.25 21.55
CA PRO A 174 -7.17 3.10 20.71
C PRO A 174 -7.41 1.87 21.57
N ASP A 175 -8.33 1.01 21.13
CA ASP A 175 -8.46 -0.33 21.68
C ASP A 175 -7.17 -1.12 21.38
N PRO A 176 -6.51 -1.76 22.37
CA PRO A 176 -5.24 -2.45 22.17
C PRO A 176 -5.31 -3.59 21.15
N LEU A 177 -6.42 -4.32 21.09
CA LEU A 177 -6.61 -5.38 20.11
C LEU A 177 -6.74 -4.79 18.70
N LEU A 178 -7.56 -3.75 18.52
CA LEU A 178 -7.68 -3.08 17.22
C LEU A 178 -6.35 -2.45 16.76
N ALA A 179 -5.58 -1.88 17.69
CA ALA A 179 -4.25 -1.35 17.39
C ALA A 179 -3.30 -2.46 16.93
N ARG A 180 -3.32 -3.62 17.60
CA ARG A 180 -2.52 -4.79 17.17
C ARG A 180 -2.96 -5.30 15.81
N ILE A 181 -4.25 -5.42 15.55
CA ILE A 181 -4.78 -5.85 14.24
C ILE A 181 -4.32 -4.86 13.16
N LEU A 182 -4.42 -3.55 13.39
CA LEU A 182 -3.96 -2.55 12.42
C LEU A 182 -2.46 -2.66 12.16
N ASP A 183 -1.65 -2.85 13.21
CA ASP A 183 -0.21 -3.05 13.08
C ASP A 183 0.11 -4.25 12.17
N VAL A 184 -0.58 -5.38 12.37
CA VAL A 184 -0.46 -6.53 11.46
C VAL A 184 -0.93 -6.19 10.04
N CYS A 185 -2.05 -5.49 9.87
CA CYS A 185 -2.49 -5.05 8.55
C CYS A 185 -1.42 -4.20 7.84
N LEU A 186 -0.72 -3.32 8.55
CA LEU A 186 0.37 -2.52 8.00
C LEU A 186 1.55 -3.41 7.59
N ILE A 187 1.93 -4.41 8.41
CA ILE A 187 2.96 -5.40 8.08
C ILE A 187 2.61 -6.15 6.78
N LEU A 188 1.40 -6.69 6.66
CA LEU A 188 0.97 -7.48 5.49
C LEU A 188 0.95 -6.70 4.18
N HIS A 189 0.85 -5.37 4.25
CA HIS A 189 0.84 -4.49 3.08
C HIS A 189 2.17 -3.77 2.85
N ALA A 190 3.17 -3.98 3.72
CA ALA A 190 4.45 -3.29 3.68
C ALA A 190 5.23 -3.58 2.40
N GLU A 191 5.20 -4.84 1.93
CA GLU A 191 5.83 -5.24 0.66
C GLU A 191 5.10 -6.39 -0.08
N HIS A 192 5.26 -6.44 -1.40
CA HIS A 192 4.72 -7.45 -2.29
C HIS A 192 5.33 -7.35 -3.71
N THR A 193 6.66 -7.44 -3.78
CA THR A 193 7.52 -7.36 -4.96
C THR A 193 7.22 -6.16 -5.89
N ILE A 194 7.50 -6.30 -7.19
CA ILE A 194 7.48 -5.21 -8.17
C ILE A 194 6.11 -5.12 -8.85
N ASN A 195 5.11 -4.73 -8.06
CA ASN A 195 3.84 -4.26 -8.62
C ASN A 195 4.00 -2.88 -9.28
N ALA A 196 2.95 -2.40 -9.96
CA ALA A 196 2.98 -1.15 -10.73
C ALA A 196 3.46 0.06 -9.91
N SER A 197 3.00 0.21 -8.66
CA SER A 197 3.42 1.34 -7.80
C SER A 197 4.89 1.26 -7.40
N THR A 198 5.40 0.07 -7.10
CA THR A 198 6.83 -0.15 -6.87
C THR A 198 7.64 0.09 -8.13
N PHE A 199 7.16 -0.32 -9.31
CA PHE A 199 7.86 -0.01 -10.56
C PHE A 199 7.88 1.50 -10.86
N SER A 200 6.84 2.25 -10.49
CA SER A 200 6.83 3.71 -10.56
C SER A 200 7.93 4.34 -9.68
N VAL A 201 8.16 3.80 -8.47
CA VAL A 201 9.31 4.17 -7.63
C VAL A 201 10.61 3.96 -8.40
N LEU A 202 10.77 2.79 -9.04
CA LEU A 202 12.00 2.46 -9.73
C LEU A 202 12.28 3.40 -10.91
N VAL A 203 11.25 3.67 -11.73
CA VAL A 203 11.36 4.58 -12.88
C VAL A 203 11.70 5.99 -12.42
N ASN A 204 10.93 6.56 -11.48
CA ASN A 204 11.14 7.94 -11.04
C ASN A 204 12.45 8.09 -10.25
N GLY A 205 12.74 7.15 -9.35
CA GLY A 205 13.98 7.07 -8.59
C GLY A 205 15.21 6.95 -9.49
N SER A 206 15.08 6.32 -10.67
CA SER A 206 16.21 6.19 -11.59
C SER A 206 16.73 7.48 -12.20
N THR A 207 15.88 8.51 -12.16
CA THR A 207 16.23 9.88 -12.58
C THR A 207 16.92 10.67 -11.47
N LEU A 208 17.08 10.08 -10.28
CA LEU A 208 17.55 10.73 -9.05
C LEU A 208 16.64 11.88 -8.60
N SER A 209 15.34 11.76 -8.91
CA SER A 209 14.31 12.67 -8.39
C SER A 209 14.23 12.61 -6.86
N SER A 210 13.77 13.70 -6.25
CA SER A 210 13.58 13.80 -4.81
C SER A 210 12.74 12.62 -4.26
N PRO A 211 13.07 12.04 -3.10
CA PRO A 211 12.31 10.93 -2.51
C PRO A 211 10.82 11.25 -2.35
N TYR A 212 10.47 12.51 -2.06
CA TYR A 212 9.08 12.94 -1.96
C TYR A 212 8.34 12.84 -3.31
N SER A 213 9.00 13.21 -4.40
CA SER A 213 8.48 13.04 -5.77
C SER A 213 8.39 11.57 -6.16
N VAL A 214 9.36 10.75 -5.76
CA VAL A 214 9.38 9.29 -6.01
C VAL A 214 8.20 8.59 -5.32
N ILE A 215 7.92 8.94 -4.06
CA ILE A 215 6.78 8.36 -3.34
C ILE A 215 5.47 8.93 -3.85
N SER A 216 5.42 10.22 -4.22
CA SER A 216 4.26 10.82 -4.88
C SER A 216 3.89 10.11 -6.19
N SER A 217 4.88 9.70 -7.01
CA SER A 217 4.59 8.93 -8.23
C SER A 217 4.04 7.53 -7.91
N ALA A 218 4.53 6.89 -6.85
CA ALA A 218 4.03 5.60 -6.40
C ALA A 218 2.57 5.68 -5.92
N ILE A 219 2.22 6.73 -5.16
CA ILE A 219 0.85 7.00 -4.70
C ILE A 219 -0.07 7.23 -5.91
N GLY A 220 0.34 8.03 -6.89
CA GLY A 220 -0.44 8.26 -8.11
C GLY A 220 -0.59 7.01 -8.99
N CYS A 221 0.39 6.11 -8.98
CA CYS A 221 0.28 4.83 -9.65
C CYS A 221 -0.70 3.89 -8.91
N LEU A 222 -0.64 3.86 -7.58
CA LEU A 222 -1.53 3.08 -6.73
C LEU A 222 -2.99 3.56 -6.79
N SER A 223 -3.23 4.85 -7.01
CA SER A 223 -4.60 5.40 -7.12
C SER A 223 -5.35 4.94 -8.37
N GLY A 224 -4.67 4.32 -9.35
CA GLY A 224 -5.30 3.80 -10.55
C GLY A 224 -6.28 2.66 -10.24
N PRO A 225 -7.46 2.59 -10.89
CA PRO A 225 -8.52 1.62 -10.58
C PRO A 225 -8.18 0.16 -10.92
N LEU A 226 -7.06 -0.07 -11.63
CA LEU A 226 -6.51 -1.39 -11.94
C LEU A 226 -5.47 -1.85 -10.89
N HIS A 227 -5.17 -1.02 -9.88
CA HIS A 227 -4.22 -1.31 -8.83
C HIS A 227 -4.86 -1.13 -7.44
N GLY A 228 -5.32 0.09 -7.12
CA GLY A 228 -5.96 0.41 -5.85
C GLY A 228 -7.49 0.20 -5.81
N GLY A 229 -8.05 0.26 -4.61
CA GLY A 229 -9.49 0.29 -4.35
C GLY A 229 -10.22 -1.06 -4.41
N ALA A 230 -9.50 -2.19 -4.45
CA ALA A 230 -10.11 -3.51 -4.49
C ALA A 230 -10.88 -3.85 -3.19
N ASN A 231 -10.31 -3.53 -2.03
CA ASN A 231 -10.93 -3.79 -0.72
C ASN A 231 -12.26 -3.05 -0.50
N ALA A 232 -12.38 -1.78 -0.91
CA ALA A 232 -13.66 -1.06 -0.86
C ALA A 232 -14.73 -1.70 -1.78
N LYS A 233 -14.31 -2.20 -2.95
CA LYS A 233 -15.22 -2.93 -3.86
C LYS A 233 -15.65 -4.28 -3.28
N VAL A 234 -14.82 -4.92 -2.47
CA VAL A 234 -15.20 -6.13 -1.74
C VAL A 234 -16.32 -5.82 -0.76
N LEU A 235 -16.24 -4.75 0.04
CA LEU A 235 -17.32 -4.38 0.96
C LEU A 235 -18.64 -4.14 0.22
N ASN A 236 -18.63 -3.31 -0.83
CA ASN A 236 -19.83 -3.06 -1.65
C ASN A 236 -20.43 -4.37 -2.21
N MET A 237 -19.57 -5.28 -2.67
CA MET A 237 -20.00 -6.59 -3.17
C MET A 237 -20.62 -7.46 -2.06
N LEU A 238 -20.04 -7.48 -0.86
CA LEU A 238 -20.60 -8.21 0.28
C LEU A 238 -21.95 -7.64 0.71
N GLU A 239 -22.10 -6.32 0.69
CA GLU A 239 -23.37 -5.63 0.97
C GLU A 239 -24.44 -5.96 -0.09
N GLU A 240 -24.07 -6.03 -1.37
CA GLU A 240 -24.97 -6.44 -2.46
C GLU A 240 -25.47 -7.89 -2.27
N ILE A 241 -24.60 -8.80 -1.84
CA ILE A 241 -24.97 -10.20 -1.56
C ILE A 241 -25.93 -10.27 -0.37
N GLY A 242 -25.68 -9.45 0.65
CA GLY A 242 -26.54 -9.21 1.81
C GLY A 242 -26.59 -10.34 2.84
N LYS A 243 -26.76 -11.60 2.41
CA LYS A 243 -26.85 -12.77 3.30
C LYS A 243 -26.00 -13.94 2.82
N PRO A 244 -25.46 -14.77 3.75
CA PRO A 244 -24.61 -15.92 3.40
C PRO A 244 -25.23 -16.88 2.38
N GLU A 245 -26.55 -17.12 2.45
CA GLU A 245 -27.24 -18.07 1.57
C GLU A 245 -27.28 -17.62 0.10
N ASN A 246 -27.10 -16.31 -0.16
CA ASN A 246 -27.09 -15.75 -1.51
C ASN A 246 -25.73 -15.91 -2.21
N ALA A 247 -24.66 -16.20 -1.47
CA ALA A 247 -23.30 -16.20 -1.98
C ALA A 247 -23.10 -17.13 -3.19
N GLY A 248 -23.59 -18.36 -3.11
CA GLY A 248 -23.49 -19.33 -4.21
C GLY A 248 -24.15 -18.83 -5.50
N ARG A 249 -25.36 -18.27 -5.39
CA ARG A 249 -26.11 -17.70 -6.52
C ARG A 249 -25.37 -16.51 -7.13
N TYR A 250 -24.81 -15.64 -6.28
CA TYR A 250 -24.05 -14.49 -6.73
C TYR A 250 -22.83 -14.91 -7.55
N VAL A 251 -22.05 -15.89 -7.07
CA VAL A 251 -20.90 -16.42 -7.82
C VAL A 251 -21.33 -16.99 -9.16
N ASP A 252 -22.39 -17.80 -9.20
CA ASP A 252 -22.92 -18.37 -10.44
C ASP A 252 -23.31 -17.30 -11.46
N GLN A 253 -23.93 -16.20 -11.00
CA GLN A 253 -24.28 -15.06 -11.85
C GLN A 253 -23.05 -14.33 -12.39
N GLN A 254 -22.08 -13.98 -11.54
CA GLN A 254 -20.87 -13.27 -11.97
C GLN A 254 -20.10 -14.08 -13.02
N LEU A 255 -20.06 -15.41 -12.88
CA LEU A 255 -19.42 -16.30 -13.84
C LEU A 255 -20.18 -16.38 -15.18
N ALA A 256 -21.51 -16.44 -15.16
CA ALA A 256 -22.33 -16.43 -16.36
C ALA A 256 -22.15 -15.12 -17.16
N GLU A 257 -22.05 -13.99 -16.46
CA GLU A 257 -21.87 -12.66 -17.04
C GLU A 257 -20.40 -12.32 -17.37
N LYS A 258 -19.45 -13.18 -16.98
CA LYS A 258 -17.99 -12.96 -17.11
C LYS A 258 -17.50 -11.72 -16.36
N ASN A 259 -18.16 -11.39 -15.26
CA ASN A 259 -17.77 -10.33 -14.35
C ASN A 259 -16.66 -10.81 -13.39
N LYS A 260 -15.96 -9.84 -12.79
CA LYS A 260 -14.95 -10.11 -11.76
C LYS A 260 -15.61 -10.22 -10.40
N ILE A 261 -15.12 -11.16 -9.59
CA ILE A 261 -15.43 -11.22 -8.15
C ILE A 261 -14.30 -10.50 -7.42
N TRP A 262 -14.62 -9.38 -6.76
CA TRP A 262 -13.60 -8.55 -6.11
C TRP A 262 -12.92 -9.31 -4.96
N GLY A 263 -11.62 -9.10 -4.79
CA GLY A 263 -10.82 -9.82 -3.80
C GLY A 263 -10.50 -11.28 -4.14
N MET A 264 -10.90 -11.78 -5.32
CA MET A 264 -10.55 -13.12 -5.80
C MET A 264 -9.50 -13.08 -6.91
N GLY A 265 -8.53 -13.98 -6.82
CA GLY A 265 -7.44 -14.15 -7.78
C GLY A 265 -6.27 -13.21 -7.52
N HIS A 266 -5.09 -13.65 -7.95
CA HIS A 266 -3.85 -12.90 -7.82
C HIS A 266 -2.91 -13.18 -9.00
N ARG A 267 -2.05 -12.20 -9.35
CA ARG A 267 -1.08 -12.38 -10.45
C ARG A 267 -0.02 -13.43 -10.11
N GLU A 268 0.43 -13.41 -8.86
CA GLU A 268 1.48 -14.26 -8.32
C GLU A 268 0.96 -15.55 -7.67
N TYR A 269 -0.18 -15.51 -6.94
CA TYR A 269 -0.66 -16.68 -6.20
C TYR A 269 -1.61 -17.54 -7.03
N LYS A 270 -1.41 -18.86 -6.95
CA LYS A 270 -2.35 -19.90 -7.42
C LYS A 270 -3.06 -20.61 -6.28
N THR A 271 -2.73 -20.25 -5.05
CA THR A 271 -3.35 -20.69 -3.80
C THR A 271 -3.93 -19.49 -3.05
N LYS A 272 -4.56 -19.73 -1.90
CA LYS A 272 -4.99 -18.64 -1.01
C LYS A 272 -3.79 -17.82 -0.56
N ASP A 273 -3.90 -16.51 -0.71
CA ASP A 273 -2.86 -15.56 -0.31
C ASP A 273 -2.56 -15.73 1.20
N PRO A 274 -1.29 -15.89 1.61
CA PRO A 274 -0.95 -16.07 3.02
C PRO A 274 -1.45 -14.91 3.88
N ARG A 275 -1.47 -13.70 3.33
CA ARG A 275 -1.96 -12.50 4.03
C ARG A 275 -3.48 -12.57 4.24
N ALA A 276 -4.24 -13.05 3.25
CA ALA A 276 -5.68 -13.23 3.39
C ALA A 276 -6.01 -14.24 4.51
N LYS A 277 -5.22 -15.32 4.62
CA LYS A 277 -5.34 -16.29 5.70
C LYS A 277 -5.09 -15.68 7.08
N ILE A 278 -4.05 -14.83 7.20
CA ILE A 278 -3.76 -14.12 8.45
C ILE A 278 -4.90 -13.16 8.81
N LEU A 279 -5.36 -12.34 7.86
CA LEU A 279 -6.46 -11.39 8.08
C LEU A 279 -7.76 -12.09 8.50
N GLN A 280 -8.10 -13.22 7.88
CA GLN A 280 -9.25 -14.03 8.30
C GLN A 280 -9.12 -14.51 9.75
N GLY A 281 -7.91 -14.93 10.16
CA GLY A 281 -7.63 -15.31 11.55
C GLY A 281 -7.84 -14.15 12.53
N LEU A 282 -7.40 -12.94 12.18
CA LEU A 282 -7.59 -11.74 13.00
C LEU A 282 -9.08 -11.36 13.16
N ILE A 283 -9.90 -11.56 12.12
CA ILE A 283 -11.35 -11.33 12.25
C ILE A 283 -11.96 -12.33 13.24
N LYS A 284 -11.50 -13.59 13.25
CA LYS A 284 -11.96 -14.61 14.20
C LYS A 284 -11.55 -14.28 15.64
N GLU A 285 -10.32 -13.83 15.86
CA GLU A 285 -9.90 -13.33 17.19
C GLU A 285 -10.76 -12.15 17.64
N LEU A 286 -11.07 -11.21 16.73
CA LEU A 286 -11.93 -10.07 17.03
C LEU A 286 -13.36 -10.50 17.37
N LEU A 287 -13.93 -11.44 16.61
CA LEU A 287 -15.25 -12.02 16.84
C LEU A 287 -15.32 -12.66 18.24
N GLU A 288 -14.32 -13.45 18.61
CA GLU A 288 -14.22 -14.07 19.94
C GLU A 288 -14.11 -13.03 21.05
N ALA A 289 -13.23 -12.04 20.89
CA ALA A 289 -13.00 -10.99 21.88
C ALA A 289 -14.24 -10.11 22.13
N ARG A 290 -15.10 -9.94 21.12
CA ARG A 290 -16.35 -9.16 21.21
C ARG A 290 -17.59 -10.01 21.51
N GLY A 291 -17.43 -11.31 21.79
CA GLY A 291 -18.56 -12.19 22.11
C GLY A 291 -19.55 -12.36 20.94
N GLY A 292 -19.05 -12.30 19.70
CA GLY A 292 -19.86 -12.44 18.49
C GLY A 292 -20.31 -11.11 17.85
N ASP A 293 -20.00 -9.97 18.45
CA ASP A 293 -20.42 -8.65 17.96
C ASP A 293 -19.40 -8.03 16.99
N VAL A 294 -19.46 -8.49 15.73
CA VAL A 294 -18.76 -7.91 14.57
C VAL A 294 -19.73 -7.77 13.40
N ASP A 295 -19.33 -7.04 12.36
CA ASP A 295 -20.13 -6.81 11.18
C ASP A 295 -20.61 -8.15 10.54
N PRO A 296 -21.93 -8.33 10.35
CA PRO A 296 -22.50 -9.54 9.71
C PRO A 296 -21.95 -9.85 8.31
N LEU A 297 -21.36 -8.87 7.64
CA LEU A 297 -20.68 -9.06 6.36
C LEU A 297 -19.54 -10.08 6.45
N PHE A 298 -18.99 -10.37 7.64
CA PHE A 298 -18.00 -11.42 7.79
C PHE A 298 -18.56 -12.81 7.44
N GLU A 299 -19.77 -13.15 7.89
CA GLU A 299 -20.41 -14.43 7.54
C GLU A 299 -20.69 -14.52 6.04
N VAL A 300 -21.05 -13.39 5.42
CA VAL A 300 -21.24 -13.28 3.97
C VAL A 300 -19.91 -13.53 3.25
N ALA A 301 -18.81 -12.96 3.76
CA ALA A 301 -17.47 -13.14 3.19
C ALA A 301 -17.00 -14.59 3.26
N GLU A 302 -17.20 -15.28 4.39
CA GLU A 302 -16.85 -16.70 4.51
C GLU A 302 -17.68 -17.58 3.56
N ALA A 303 -18.98 -17.31 3.44
CA ALA A 303 -19.84 -18.02 2.49
C ALA A 303 -19.45 -17.76 1.02
N LEU A 304 -19.06 -16.53 0.69
CA LEU A 304 -18.59 -16.14 -0.64
C LEU A 304 -17.23 -16.78 -0.97
N GLU A 305 -16.29 -16.76 -0.04
CA GLU A 305 -14.99 -17.43 -0.19
C GLU A 305 -15.19 -18.92 -0.48
N LYS A 306 -15.98 -19.61 0.35
CA LYS A 306 -16.28 -21.03 0.15
C LYS A 306 -16.92 -21.31 -1.21
N ALA A 307 -17.92 -20.52 -1.62
CA ALA A 307 -18.58 -20.68 -2.91
C ALA A 307 -17.63 -20.46 -4.09
N CYS A 308 -16.68 -19.52 -3.96
CA CYS A 308 -15.64 -19.28 -4.96
C CYS A 308 -14.63 -20.42 -5.01
N GLU A 309 -14.16 -20.93 -3.87
CA GLU A 309 -13.22 -22.06 -3.81
C GLU A 309 -13.81 -23.30 -4.50
N GLU A 310 -15.08 -23.62 -4.24
CA GLU A 310 -15.80 -24.75 -4.88
C GLU A 310 -15.88 -24.63 -6.42
N ARG A 311 -15.90 -23.40 -6.97
CA ARG A 311 -16.13 -23.15 -8.41
C ARG A 311 -14.87 -22.75 -9.18
N LEU A 312 -13.90 -22.16 -8.49
CA LEU A 312 -12.75 -21.46 -9.08
C LEU A 312 -11.41 -21.91 -8.49
N GLY A 313 -11.41 -22.68 -7.39
CA GLY A 313 -10.18 -23.18 -6.76
C GLY A 313 -9.34 -24.05 -7.71
N GLU A 314 -9.97 -24.90 -8.52
CA GLU A 314 -9.29 -25.71 -9.56
C GLU A 314 -8.63 -24.85 -10.64
N LYS A 315 -9.06 -23.59 -10.80
CA LYS A 315 -8.47 -22.61 -11.74
C LYS A 315 -7.37 -21.76 -11.07
N GLY A 316 -7.03 -22.04 -9.81
CA GLY A 316 -6.04 -21.27 -9.05
C GLY A 316 -6.53 -19.88 -8.65
N ILE A 317 -7.84 -19.68 -8.46
CA ILE A 317 -8.42 -18.40 -8.07
C ILE A 317 -8.94 -18.52 -6.63
N TYR A 318 -8.26 -17.84 -5.72
CA TYR A 318 -8.55 -17.82 -4.28
C TYR A 318 -8.59 -16.39 -3.75
N ALA A 319 -9.04 -16.21 -2.52
CA ALA A 319 -9.05 -14.91 -1.86
C ALA A 319 -7.63 -14.32 -1.75
N ASN A 320 -7.52 -13.03 -2.04
CA ASN A 320 -6.31 -12.23 -1.86
C ASN A 320 -6.44 -11.31 -0.63
N VAL A 321 -5.36 -10.59 -0.30
CA VAL A 321 -5.32 -9.70 0.87
C VAL A 321 -6.46 -8.67 0.94
N ASP A 322 -6.99 -8.23 -0.20
CA ASP A 322 -8.07 -7.23 -0.27
C ASP A 322 -9.41 -7.79 0.19
N PHE A 323 -9.59 -9.12 0.16
CA PHE A 323 -10.86 -9.78 0.48
C PHE A 323 -11.29 -9.58 1.94
N TYR A 324 -10.34 -9.62 2.88
CA TYR A 324 -10.62 -9.50 4.31
C TYR A 324 -10.21 -8.16 4.93
N SER A 325 -9.32 -7.40 4.28
CA SER A 325 -8.78 -6.16 4.87
C SER A 325 -9.85 -5.09 5.11
N GLY A 326 -10.79 -4.92 4.17
CA GLY A 326 -11.86 -3.93 4.30
C GLY A 326 -12.78 -4.15 5.51
N LEU A 327 -13.06 -5.42 5.84
CA LEU A 327 -13.89 -5.79 6.99
C LEU A 327 -13.23 -5.34 8.31
N LEU A 328 -11.94 -5.63 8.48
CA LEU A 328 -11.18 -5.19 9.66
C LEU A 328 -11.08 -3.67 9.74
N TYR A 329 -10.90 -2.97 8.61
CA TYR A 329 -10.84 -1.52 8.62
C TYR A 329 -12.16 -0.87 9.03
N LYS A 330 -13.29 -1.47 8.63
CA LYS A 330 -14.63 -1.03 9.07
C LYS A 330 -14.79 -1.14 10.59
N GLU A 331 -14.33 -2.25 11.17
CA GLU A 331 -14.33 -2.46 12.63
C GLU A 331 -13.48 -1.46 13.43
N MET A 332 -12.48 -0.87 12.77
CA MET A 332 -11.61 0.18 13.34
C MET A 332 -12.17 1.60 13.17
N GLY A 333 -13.30 1.76 12.47
CA GLY A 333 -13.90 3.05 12.15
C GLY A 333 -13.20 3.79 11.00
N ILE A 334 -12.41 3.09 10.17
CA ILE A 334 -11.74 3.69 9.01
C ILE A 334 -12.75 3.85 7.88
N PRO A 335 -12.94 5.07 7.33
CA PRO A 335 -13.84 5.27 6.20
C PRO A 335 -13.32 4.55 4.94
N GLU A 336 -14.22 3.92 4.18
CA GLU A 336 -13.87 3.13 2.97
C GLU A 336 -13.04 3.91 1.95
N LYS A 337 -13.34 5.20 1.78
CA LYS A 337 -12.59 6.10 0.89
C LYS A 337 -11.09 6.18 1.26
N GLN A 338 -10.72 5.86 2.49
CA GLN A 338 -9.33 5.91 2.97
C GLN A 338 -8.59 4.57 2.89
N PHE A 339 -9.24 3.47 2.51
CA PHE A 339 -8.59 2.15 2.51
C PHE A 339 -7.35 2.09 1.62
N THR A 340 -7.40 2.72 0.44
CA THR A 340 -6.23 2.76 -0.47
C THR A 340 -5.13 3.68 0.08
N ALA A 341 -5.49 4.73 0.81
CA ALA A 341 -4.53 5.61 1.47
C ALA A 341 -3.82 4.90 2.64
N LEU A 342 -4.54 4.03 3.36
CA LEU A 342 -3.94 3.16 4.38
C LEU A 342 -2.99 2.12 3.77
N PHE A 343 -3.37 1.53 2.63
CA PHE A 343 -2.45 0.69 1.85
C PHE A 343 -1.18 1.47 1.49
N ALA A 344 -1.30 2.72 1.03
CA ALA A 344 -0.16 3.56 0.68
C ALA A 344 0.76 3.84 1.88
N ILE A 345 0.20 4.04 3.08
CA ILE A 345 0.97 4.16 4.32
C ILE A 345 1.83 2.91 4.54
N ALA A 346 1.22 1.73 4.54
CA ALA A 346 1.92 0.48 4.72
C ALA A 346 3.01 0.29 3.65
N ARG A 347 2.60 0.41 2.38
CA ARG A 347 3.45 0.17 1.21
C ARG A 347 4.62 1.14 1.09
N SER A 348 4.55 2.31 1.73
CA SER A 348 5.67 3.25 1.78
C SER A 348 6.95 2.64 2.36
N ALA A 349 6.83 1.64 3.25
CA ALA A 349 7.97 0.86 3.73
C ALA A 349 8.68 0.13 2.58
N GLY A 350 7.94 -0.59 1.75
CA GLY A 350 8.47 -1.26 0.56
C GLY A 350 9.03 -0.29 -0.48
N TRP A 351 8.29 0.79 -0.76
CA TRP A 351 8.73 1.81 -1.72
C TRP A 351 10.06 2.46 -1.32
N MET A 352 10.21 2.87 -0.05
CA MET A 352 11.46 3.45 0.44
C MET A 352 12.59 2.42 0.45
N ALA A 353 12.30 1.14 0.72
CA ALA A 353 13.31 0.08 0.68
C ALA A 353 13.83 -0.15 -0.75
N HIS A 354 12.93 -0.20 -1.74
CA HIS A 354 13.29 -0.32 -3.15
C HIS A 354 14.05 0.90 -3.67
N TRP A 355 13.62 2.11 -3.30
CA TRP A 355 14.35 3.33 -3.63
C TRP A 355 15.78 3.30 -3.05
N ARG A 356 15.92 2.96 -1.77
CA ARG A 356 17.24 2.83 -1.11
C ARG A 356 18.11 1.74 -1.72
N GLU A 357 17.54 0.60 -2.10
CA GLU A 357 18.26 -0.48 -2.79
C GLU A 357 18.77 -0.01 -4.15
N GLN A 358 17.94 0.69 -4.91
CA GLN A 358 18.27 1.21 -6.23
C GLN A 358 19.38 2.27 -6.19
N LEU A 359 19.42 3.13 -5.18
CA LEU A 359 20.47 4.17 -5.07
C LEU A 359 21.89 3.59 -5.05
N LYS A 360 22.07 2.33 -4.63
CA LYS A 360 23.37 1.65 -4.59
C LYS A 360 23.90 1.24 -5.97
N ASP A 361 23.01 0.97 -6.92
CA ASP A 361 23.34 0.54 -8.28
C ASP A 361 22.34 1.14 -9.27
N ASN A 362 22.31 2.47 -9.32
CA ASN A 362 21.28 3.19 -10.06
C ASN A 362 21.54 3.19 -11.57
N ARG A 363 20.50 2.92 -12.36
CA ARG A 363 20.50 3.08 -13.81
C ARG A 363 19.16 3.63 -14.30
N ILE A 364 19.21 4.66 -15.14
CA ILE A 364 18.00 5.27 -15.71
C ILE A 364 17.15 4.25 -16.50
N PHE A 365 15.87 4.12 -16.15
CA PHE A 365 14.91 3.34 -16.92
C PHE A 365 14.53 4.11 -18.18
N ARG A 366 15.08 3.70 -19.32
CA ARG A 366 14.85 4.31 -20.64
C ARG A 366 14.63 3.23 -21.71
N PRO A 367 13.44 2.60 -21.77
CA PRO A 367 13.16 1.57 -22.76
C PRO A 367 13.09 2.15 -24.19
N THR A 368 13.21 1.27 -25.19
CA THR A 368 12.93 1.61 -26.60
C THR A 368 11.50 1.24 -26.98
N GLN A 369 11.07 1.65 -28.17
CA GLN A 369 9.77 1.29 -28.74
C GLN A 369 9.94 0.59 -30.09
N ILE A 370 8.98 -0.26 -30.47
CA ILE A 370 8.84 -0.73 -31.85
C ILE A 370 8.00 0.30 -32.59
N TYR A 371 8.60 1.03 -33.52
CA TYR A 371 7.87 1.99 -34.35
C TYR A 371 7.09 1.24 -35.43
N LEU A 372 5.76 1.23 -35.28
CA LEU A 372 4.80 0.69 -36.27
C LEU A 372 4.04 1.81 -36.99
N GLY A 373 4.53 3.05 -36.87
CA GLY A 373 3.98 4.19 -37.60
C GLY A 373 4.41 4.17 -39.05
N GLU A 374 4.16 5.26 -39.74
CA GLU A 374 4.39 5.33 -41.17
C GLU A 374 5.85 5.61 -41.52
N GLU A 375 6.27 5.09 -42.67
CA GLU A 375 7.56 5.39 -43.28
C GLU A 375 7.75 6.91 -43.50
N PRO A 376 8.97 7.39 -43.76
CA PRO A 376 9.21 8.79 -44.05
C PRO A 376 8.28 9.33 -45.16
N ARG A 377 7.42 10.29 -44.81
CA ARG A 377 6.48 10.96 -45.71
C ARG A 377 6.86 12.42 -45.91
N GLN A 378 6.70 12.93 -47.13
CA GLN A 378 6.94 14.34 -47.41
C GLN A 378 5.87 15.21 -46.76
N TYR A 379 6.31 16.23 -46.02
CA TYR A 379 5.43 17.24 -45.46
C TYR A 379 4.80 18.07 -46.58
N LYS A 380 3.47 18.04 -46.70
CA LYS A 380 2.74 18.93 -47.59
C LYS A 380 2.32 20.20 -46.87
N LEU A 381 2.66 21.35 -47.46
CA LEU A 381 2.16 22.66 -47.03
C LEU A 381 0.63 22.61 -46.94
N MET A 382 0.04 23.37 -46.01
CA MET A 382 -1.40 23.30 -45.73
C MET A 382 -2.28 23.52 -46.97
N ASN A 383 -1.86 24.38 -47.90
CA ASN A 383 -2.52 24.64 -49.18
C ASN A 383 -2.35 23.53 -50.23
N ALA A 384 -1.56 22.50 -49.93
CA ALA A 384 -1.18 21.42 -50.83
C ALA A 384 -1.45 20.02 -50.23
N ARG A 385 -2.16 19.93 -49.10
CA ARG A 385 -2.48 18.65 -48.41
C ARG A 385 -3.42 17.79 -49.24
#